data_AF-A0A150QYZ0-F1
#
_entry.id   AF-A0A150QYZ0-F1
#
_cell.length_a   1.000
_cell.length_b   1.000
_cell.length_c   1.000
_cell.angle_alpha   90.00
_cell.angle_beta   90.00
_cell.angle_gamma   90.00
#
_symmetry.space_group_name_H-M   'P 1'
#
loop_
_entity.id
_entity.type
_entity.pdbx_description
1 polymer ?
#
loop_
_entity_poly.entity_id
_entity_poly.type
_entity_poly.pdbx_seq_one_letter_code
_entity_poly.pdbx_strand_id
1 'polypeptide(L)'
;MKHSIDELLDIVYRYYPRGVGMMDDGDIDVQRCMETEEHDRLVRARIQASKGDRWRDLRRRIRDGFPGRFMNHSLHLPAGGCDACYSFSINMPESTGRKLWFHVSFLVPYYIVHSERAIDIVKRTRDSFSVKFLGFHFIVPRSPFDPRFVARPDDGRKFAIVRREYATFDLLPDEQPCAEWISGDIEATFGCERMPPEIGTVLVPDVMPGLRLPGEARLYDCLFTDQHRWVEPSPSDEPAPGVQIEASNLTQSLIAVLTVLAALYCIVWPLMPEMQSGSCYRVVETDGVLRKDELIDALAKIRVLLDPPMTPWGIAAKREFEAATRELEALVASWDGEGEPPAAMVAWASSFLASWPVNSEPVASS
;
A
#
# COMPACT_ATOMS: atom_id res chain seq x y z
N MET A 1 -28.33 10.29 22.58
CA MET A 1 -26.88 10.31 22.32
C MET A 1 -26.17 10.79 23.58
N LYS A 2 -25.28 9.99 24.14
CA LYS A 2 -24.60 10.20 25.43
C LYS A 2 -23.48 11.24 25.42
N HIS A 3 -22.87 11.51 24.27
CA HIS A 3 -21.78 12.46 24.09
C HIS A 3 -22.06 13.34 22.88
N SER A 4 -21.66 14.60 22.95
CA SER A 4 -21.49 15.51 21.82
C SER A 4 -20.27 15.14 20.98
N ILE A 5 -20.17 15.69 19.77
CA ILE A 5 -19.00 15.47 18.90
C ILE A 5 -17.71 15.96 19.58
N ASP A 6 -17.75 17.12 20.23
CA ASP A 6 -16.58 17.68 20.92
C ASP A 6 -16.10 16.78 22.06
N GLU A 7 -17.03 16.20 22.84
CA GLU A 7 -16.67 15.23 23.89
C GLU A 7 -16.07 13.94 23.32
N LEU A 8 -16.52 13.48 22.14
CA LEU A 8 -15.93 12.33 21.47
C LEU A 8 -14.52 12.64 20.96
N LEU A 9 -14.30 13.83 20.39
CA LEU A 9 -12.98 14.30 19.97
C LEU A 9 -12.01 14.39 21.16
N ASP A 10 -12.47 14.96 22.28
CA ASP A 10 -11.68 15.02 23.52
C ASP A 10 -11.27 13.64 24.02
N ILE A 11 -12.12 12.63 23.85
CA ILE A 11 -11.77 11.25 24.17
C ILE A 11 -10.73 10.72 23.18
N VAL A 12 -10.91 10.91 21.88
CA VAL A 12 -9.94 10.51 20.85
C VAL A 12 -8.56 11.09 21.13
N TYR A 13 -8.47 12.39 21.44
CA TYR A 13 -7.19 13.06 21.71
C TYR A 13 -6.49 12.60 22.99
N ARG A 14 -7.15 11.83 23.86
CA ARG A 14 -6.48 11.15 24.98
C ARG A 14 -5.75 9.88 24.54
N TYR A 15 -6.07 9.31 23.39
CA TYR A 15 -5.53 8.02 22.95
C TYR A 15 -4.74 8.12 21.64
N TYR A 16 -4.91 9.22 20.91
CA TYR A 16 -4.25 9.47 19.65
C TYR A 16 -3.53 10.83 19.71
N PRO A 17 -2.21 10.88 19.50
CA PRO A 17 -1.46 12.11 19.56
C PRO A 17 -1.78 13.02 18.37
N ARG A 18 -1.88 14.32 18.62
CA ARG A 18 -2.27 15.31 17.62
C ARG A 18 -1.07 15.81 16.82
N GLY A 19 -1.12 15.70 15.51
CA GLY A 19 -0.08 16.19 14.60
C GLY A 19 1.29 15.53 14.78
N VAL A 20 1.36 14.41 15.49
CA VAL A 20 2.61 13.64 15.68
C VAL A 20 2.72 12.61 14.56
N GLY A 21 3.96 12.36 14.10
CA GLY A 21 4.24 11.40 13.04
C GLY A 21 4.24 11.99 11.63
N MET A 22 4.11 13.31 11.49
CA MET A 22 4.31 14.00 10.20
C MET A 22 5.70 14.64 10.18
N MET A 23 6.49 14.29 9.16
CA MET A 23 7.74 14.98 8.84
C MET A 23 7.46 16.22 7.97
N ASP A 24 8.41 17.16 7.92
CA ASP A 24 8.26 18.42 7.19
C ASP A 24 8.12 18.23 5.66
N ASP A 25 8.55 17.08 5.14
CA ASP A 25 8.42 16.65 3.74
C ASP A 25 7.09 15.91 3.44
N GLY A 26 6.25 15.68 4.46
CA GLY A 26 5.01 14.94 4.36
C GLY A 26 5.14 13.42 4.53
N ASP A 27 6.36 12.91 4.78
CA ASP A 27 6.56 11.50 5.12
C ASP A 27 6.08 11.18 6.55
N ILE A 28 5.71 9.92 6.75
CA ILE A 28 5.06 9.45 7.97
C ILE A 28 6.08 8.74 8.86
N ASP A 29 6.26 9.26 10.07
CA ASP A 29 7.03 8.62 11.14
C ASP A 29 6.08 7.93 12.14
N VAL A 30 5.71 6.68 11.83
CA VAL A 30 4.87 5.85 12.70
C VAL A 30 5.54 5.59 14.05
N GLN A 31 6.88 5.53 14.08
CA GLN A 31 7.65 5.26 15.29
C GLN A 31 7.47 6.37 16.33
N ARG A 32 7.46 7.64 15.89
CA ARG A 32 7.15 8.78 16.78
C ARG A 32 5.77 8.68 17.42
N CYS A 33 4.76 8.17 16.72
CA CYS A 33 3.43 7.95 17.31
C CYS A 33 3.47 6.89 18.41
N MET A 34 4.23 5.80 18.22
CA MET A 34 4.34 4.71 19.19
C MET A 34 5.03 5.11 20.50
N GLU A 35 5.85 6.15 20.47
CA GLU A 35 6.58 6.67 21.64
C GLU A 35 5.77 7.65 22.50
N THR A 36 4.54 7.98 22.08
CA THR A 36 3.68 8.94 22.79
C THR A 36 2.95 8.32 23.98
N GLU A 37 2.67 9.14 25.01
CA GLU A 37 1.88 8.71 26.17
C GLU A 37 0.45 8.31 25.79
N GLU A 38 -0.12 8.95 24.78
CA GLU A 38 -1.42 8.67 24.19
C GLU A 38 -1.48 7.24 23.64
N HIS A 39 -0.49 6.87 22.81
CA HIS A 39 -0.39 5.51 22.26
C HIS A 39 -0.25 4.46 23.37
N ASP A 40 0.61 4.75 24.33
CA ASP A 40 0.82 3.94 25.52
C ASP A 40 -0.49 3.71 26.32
N ARG A 41 -1.31 4.77 26.44
CA ARG A 41 -2.62 4.73 27.09
C ARG A 41 -3.59 3.85 26.31
N LEU A 42 -3.57 3.91 24.98
CA LEU A 42 -4.38 3.07 24.11
C LEU A 42 -3.99 1.59 24.19
N VAL A 43 -2.69 1.29 24.16
CA VAL A 43 -2.15 -0.08 24.35
C VAL A 43 -2.59 -0.65 25.70
N ARG A 44 -2.48 0.13 26.79
CA ARG A 44 -2.97 -0.29 28.11
C ARG A 44 -4.47 -0.54 28.11
N ALA A 45 -5.26 0.32 27.46
CA ALA A 45 -6.70 0.13 27.35
C ALA A 45 -7.07 -1.18 26.62
N ARG A 46 -6.38 -1.51 25.51
CA ARG A 46 -6.54 -2.77 24.76
C ARG A 46 -6.24 -4.00 25.62
N ILE A 47 -5.08 -3.99 26.29
CA ILE A 47 -4.67 -5.09 27.18
C ILE A 47 -5.68 -5.26 28.30
N GLN A 48 -6.16 -4.16 28.89
CA GLN A 48 -7.15 -4.21 29.96
C GLN A 48 -8.51 -4.74 29.46
N ALA A 49 -8.95 -4.28 28.29
CA ALA A 49 -10.18 -4.76 27.65
C ALA A 49 -10.12 -6.27 27.41
N SER A 50 -8.96 -6.81 27.02
CA SER A 50 -8.78 -8.25 26.78
C SER A 50 -9.05 -9.14 28.01
N LYS A 51 -8.90 -8.60 29.22
CA LYS A 51 -9.05 -9.32 30.48
C LYS A 51 -10.51 -9.37 30.96
N GLY A 52 -11.38 -8.53 30.41
CA GLY A 52 -12.75 -8.36 30.88
C GLY A 52 -13.63 -9.61 30.72
N ASP A 53 -14.28 -10.02 31.81
CA ASP A 53 -15.19 -11.18 31.81
C ASP A 53 -16.45 -10.92 30.97
N ARG A 54 -16.94 -9.67 30.94
CA ARG A 54 -18.09 -9.24 30.13
C ARG A 54 -17.96 -9.62 28.65
N TRP A 55 -16.77 -9.41 28.07
CA TRP A 55 -16.50 -9.80 26.68
C TRP A 55 -16.46 -11.32 26.50
N ARG A 56 -15.87 -12.04 27.45
CA ARG A 56 -15.84 -13.52 27.43
C ARG A 56 -17.25 -14.11 27.45
N ASP A 57 -18.11 -13.54 28.28
CA ASP A 57 -19.48 -13.99 28.46
C ASP A 57 -20.35 -13.70 27.25
N LEU A 58 -20.26 -12.48 26.69
CA LEU A 58 -20.94 -12.13 25.44
C LEU A 58 -20.54 -13.07 24.30
N ARG A 59 -19.24 -13.30 24.09
CA ARG A 59 -18.74 -14.23 23.05
C ARG A 59 -19.28 -15.64 23.21
N ARG A 60 -19.49 -16.10 24.45
CA ARG A 60 -20.03 -17.44 24.72
C ARG A 60 -21.48 -17.49 24.26
N ARG A 61 -22.31 -16.53 24.69
CA ARG A 61 -23.73 -16.46 24.32
C ARG A 61 -23.93 -16.32 22.81
N ILE A 62 -23.15 -15.47 22.15
CA ILE A 62 -23.22 -15.31 20.69
C ILE A 62 -22.82 -16.61 19.98
N ARG A 63 -21.77 -17.29 20.43
CA ARG A 63 -21.34 -18.57 19.84
C ARG A 63 -22.39 -19.67 20.01
N ASP A 64 -23.04 -19.70 21.17
CA ASP A 64 -24.12 -20.65 21.46
C ASP A 64 -25.38 -20.35 20.62
N GLY A 65 -25.70 -19.07 20.42
CA GLY A 65 -26.80 -18.61 19.57
C GLY A 65 -26.54 -18.75 18.06
N PHE A 66 -25.27 -18.68 17.63
CA PHE A 66 -24.86 -18.81 16.23
C PHE A 66 -23.72 -19.83 16.03
N PRO A 67 -23.98 -21.13 16.26
CA PRO A 67 -22.96 -22.17 16.15
C PRO A 67 -22.31 -22.18 14.75
N GLY A 68 -20.98 -22.23 14.71
CA GLY A 68 -20.18 -22.30 13.48
C GLY A 68 -20.14 -21.02 12.63
N ARG A 69 -20.86 -19.96 13.00
CA ARG A 69 -20.95 -18.71 12.23
C ARG A 69 -20.20 -17.53 12.84
N PHE A 70 -19.86 -17.63 14.12
CA PHE A 70 -19.16 -16.58 14.87
C PHE A 70 -17.65 -16.58 14.59
N MET A 71 -17.10 -15.41 14.27
CA MET A 71 -15.66 -15.17 14.13
C MET A 71 -15.21 -14.06 15.08
N ASN A 72 -14.20 -14.34 15.90
CA ASN A 72 -13.64 -13.38 16.84
C ASN A 72 -12.42 -12.66 16.23
N HIS A 73 -12.52 -11.35 16.03
CA HIS A 73 -11.44 -10.52 15.49
C HIS A 73 -10.62 -9.82 16.57
N SER A 74 -11.04 -9.90 17.83
CA SER A 74 -10.38 -9.26 18.98
C SER A 74 -9.20 -10.06 19.57
N LEU A 75 -8.62 -10.99 18.81
CA LEU A 75 -7.53 -11.86 19.30
C LEU A 75 -6.21 -11.11 19.53
N HIS A 76 -6.07 -9.92 18.95
CA HIS A 76 -4.88 -9.07 19.06
C HIS A 76 -4.85 -8.22 20.34
N LEU A 77 -5.98 -8.03 21.03
CA LEU A 77 -6.08 -7.15 22.22
C LEU A 77 -5.12 -7.52 23.37
N PRO A 78 -4.88 -8.80 23.72
CA PRO A 78 -3.94 -9.17 24.79
C PRO A 78 -2.49 -8.73 24.52
N ALA A 79 -2.11 -8.59 23.24
CA ALA A 79 -0.80 -8.12 22.82
C ALA A 79 -0.76 -6.59 22.65
N GLY A 80 -1.87 -5.89 22.92
CA GLY A 80 -1.98 -4.46 22.68
C GLY A 80 -2.03 -4.07 21.20
N GLY A 81 -2.49 -4.99 20.33
CA GLY A 81 -2.51 -4.83 18.87
C GLY A 81 -3.45 -3.73 18.36
N CYS A 82 -4.09 -3.90 17.21
CA CYS A 82 -4.90 -2.83 16.59
C CYS A 82 -6.22 -2.55 17.33
N ASP A 83 -7.04 -1.63 16.81
CA ASP A 83 -8.42 -1.33 17.21
C ASP A 83 -8.65 -0.70 18.61
N ALA A 84 -9.78 -0.02 18.76
CA ALA A 84 -10.28 0.58 19.99
C ALA A 84 -11.59 -0.10 20.48
N CYS A 85 -11.86 -1.32 20.00
CA CYS A 85 -13.09 -2.05 20.25
C CYS A 85 -12.89 -3.57 20.43
N TYR A 86 -13.93 -4.22 20.96
CA TYR A 86 -14.18 -5.64 20.72
C TYR A 86 -14.82 -5.80 19.34
N SER A 87 -14.13 -6.45 18.41
CA SER A 87 -14.61 -6.77 17.07
C SER A 87 -14.90 -8.27 16.89
N PHE A 88 -16.02 -8.55 16.23
CA PHE A 88 -16.41 -9.89 15.77
C PHE A 88 -17.35 -9.80 14.56
N SER A 89 -17.49 -10.92 13.84
CA SER A 89 -18.43 -11.02 12.72
C SER A 89 -19.26 -12.29 12.78
N ILE A 90 -20.45 -12.24 12.18
CA ILE A 90 -21.32 -13.40 11.94
C ILE A 90 -21.38 -13.66 10.44
N ASN A 91 -21.04 -14.87 10.02
CA ASN A 91 -21.28 -15.31 8.66
C ASN A 91 -22.79 -15.54 8.48
N MET A 92 -23.40 -14.79 7.57
CA MET A 92 -24.79 -15.00 7.17
C MET A 92 -24.90 -16.32 6.38
N PRO A 93 -26.08 -16.96 6.31
CA PRO A 93 -26.27 -18.23 5.61
C PRO A 93 -25.73 -18.19 4.17
N GLU A 94 -25.25 -19.34 3.67
CA GLU A 94 -24.51 -19.48 2.40
C GLU A 94 -25.20 -18.88 1.17
N SER A 95 -26.53 -18.78 1.17
CA SER A 95 -27.30 -18.11 0.11
C SER A 95 -26.93 -16.64 -0.08
N THR A 96 -26.31 -16.02 0.92
CA THR A 96 -25.90 -14.61 0.88
C THR A 96 -24.38 -14.42 0.83
N GLY A 97 -23.59 -15.34 1.43
CA GLY A 97 -22.13 -15.24 1.50
C GLY A 97 -21.60 -13.98 2.22
N ARG A 98 -22.46 -13.26 2.95
CA ARG A 98 -22.15 -11.96 3.57
C ARG A 98 -21.71 -12.10 5.03
N LYS A 99 -21.02 -11.09 5.52
CA LYS A 99 -20.62 -10.96 6.92
C LYS A 99 -21.30 -9.76 7.55
N LEU A 100 -21.90 -9.99 8.70
CA LEU A 100 -22.41 -8.94 9.56
C LEU A 100 -21.36 -8.67 10.65
N TRP A 101 -20.90 -7.43 10.73
CA TRP A 101 -19.83 -6.99 11.61
C TRP A 101 -20.37 -6.26 12.83
N PHE A 102 -19.73 -6.49 13.97
CA PHE A 102 -20.08 -5.89 15.25
C PHE A 102 -18.82 -5.38 15.92
N HIS A 103 -18.86 -4.12 16.34
CA HIS A 103 -17.76 -3.49 17.08
C HIS A 103 -18.30 -2.81 18.32
N VAL A 104 -17.76 -3.14 19.49
CA VAL A 104 -18.14 -2.53 20.78
C VAL A 104 -16.94 -1.77 21.32
N SER A 105 -17.00 -0.44 21.36
CA SER A 105 -15.87 0.35 21.83
C SER A 105 -15.64 0.11 23.32
N PHE A 106 -14.38 0.01 23.73
CA PHE A 106 -14.01 0.03 25.15
C PHE A 106 -13.53 1.41 25.60
N LEU A 107 -13.45 2.39 24.69
CA LEU A 107 -13.12 3.79 25.00
C LEU A 107 -14.37 4.62 25.29
N VAL A 108 -15.48 4.31 24.61
CA VAL A 108 -16.76 5.02 24.71
C VAL A 108 -17.93 4.04 24.82
N PRO A 109 -19.07 4.43 25.42
CA PRO A 109 -20.22 3.54 25.61
C PRO A 109 -21.06 3.43 24.32
N TYR A 110 -20.42 3.07 23.21
CA TYR A 110 -21.03 2.92 21.90
C TYR A 110 -20.66 1.60 21.23
N TYR A 111 -21.57 1.11 20.40
CA TYR A 111 -21.31 0.02 19.48
C TYR A 111 -21.77 0.38 18.07
N ILE A 112 -21.28 -0.37 17.08
CA ILE A 112 -21.74 -0.32 15.69
C ILE A 112 -22.02 -1.71 15.16
N VAL A 113 -22.94 -1.74 14.20
CA VAL A 113 -23.29 -2.91 13.40
C VAL A 113 -23.36 -2.48 11.95
N HIS A 114 -22.64 -3.18 11.09
CA HIS A 114 -22.62 -2.91 9.65
C HIS A 114 -22.48 -4.20 8.85
N SER A 115 -22.93 -4.18 7.60
CA SER A 115 -22.63 -5.19 6.59
C SER A 115 -21.51 -4.69 5.68
N GLU A 116 -20.92 -5.59 4.92
CA GLU A 116 -19.90 -5.25 3.92
C GLU A 116 -20.52 -5.35 2.52
N ARG A 117 -20.37 -4.29 1.73
CA ARG A 117 -20.85 -4.21 0.34
C ARG A 117 -19.69 -4.02 -0.59
N ALA A 118 -19.74 -4.69 -1.73
CA ALA A 118 -18.80 -4.48 -2.81
C ALA A 118 -19.49 -3.68 -3.92
N ILE A 119 -18.78 -2.68 -4.45
CA ILE A 119 -19.15 -1.98 -5.68
C ILE A 119 -18.06 -2.14 -6.72
N ASP A 120 -18.50 -2.19 -7.97
CA ASP A 120 -17.63 -2.25 -9.14
C ASP A 120 -17.55 -0.85 -9.75
N ILE A 121 -16.40 -0.20 -9.59
CA ILE A 121 -16.16 1.14 -10.12
C ILE A 121 -15.45 1.02 -11.47
N VAL A 122 -16.10 1.49 -12.53
CA VAL A 122 -15.50 1.50 -13.87
C VAL A 122 -14.59 2.73 -13.99
N LYS A 123 -13.30 2.50 -14.14
CA LYS A 123 -12.28 3.53 -14.31
C LYS A 123 -11.63 3.46 -15.67
N ARG A 124 -11.41 4.63 -16.29
CA ARG A 124 -10.46 4.72 -17.38
C ARG A 124 -9.07 4.44 -16.82
N THR A 125 -8.29 3.60 -17.50
CA THR A 125 -6.92 3.30 -17.09
C THR A 125 -6.04 4.55 -17.19
N ARG A 126 -5.03 4.66 -16.32
CA ARG A 126 -4.09 5.78 -16.33
C ARG A 126 -3.33 5.81 -17.66
N ASP A 127 -2.91 7.00 -18.06
CA ASP A 127 -1.93 7.21 -19.14
C ASP A 127 -0.50 6.85 -18.67
N SER A 128 -0.38 5.67 -18.07
CA SER A 128 0.87 5.08 -17.62
C SER A 128 0.74 3.56 -17.63
N PHE A 129 1.80 2.87 -18.02
CA PHE A 129 1.86 1.41 -17.93
C PHE A 129 3.14 0.95 -17.25
N SER A 130 3.14 -0.29 -16.78
CA SER A 130 4.34 -0.91 -16.23
C SER A 130 4.67 -2.19 -16.96
N VAL A 131 5.96 -2.52 -17.03
CA VAL A 131 6.47 -3.71 -17.68
C VAL A 131 7.54 -4.35 -16.81
N LYS A 132 7.47 -5.68 -16.67
CA LYS A 132 8.57 -6.46 -16.11
C LYS A 132 9.49 -6.87 -17.27
N PHE A 133 10.74 -6.42 -17.24
CA PHE A 133 11.70 -6.64 -18.31
C PHE A 133 13.09 -6.85 -17.72
N LEU A 134 13.74 -7.98 -18.07
CA LEU A 134 15.10 -8.33 -17.64
C LEU A 134 15.34 -8.21 -16.12
N GLY A 135 14.35 -8.56 -15.30
CA GLY A 135 14.43 -8.49 -13.84
C GLY A 135 14.15 -7.10 -13.23
N PHE A 136 13.84 -6.11 -14.07
CA PHE A 136 13.43 -4.77 -13.66
C PHE A 136 11.93 -4.57 -13.82
N HIS A 137 11.36 -3.68 -13.01
CA HIS A 137 9.99 -3.20 -13.14
C HIS A 137 10.01 -1.76 -13.64
N PHE A 138 9.76 -1.56 -14.92
CA PHE A 138 9.71 -0.22 -15.49
C PHE A 138 8.30 0.37 -15.37
N ILE A 139 8.22 1.64 -15.00
CA ILE A 139 7.01 2.45 -15.04
C ILE A 139 7.20 3.48 -16.15
N VAL A 140 6.27 3.50 -17.11
CA VAL A 140 6.29 4.39 -18.26
C VAL A 140 5.06 5.30 -18.19
N PRO A 141 5.21 6.62 -17.96
CA PRO A 141 4.12 7.59 -17.90
C PRO A 141 3.64 7.97 -19.32
N ARG A 142 3.32 6.95 -20.12
CA ARG A 142 2.74 7.05 -21.47
C ARG A 142 1.50 6.17 -21.54
N SER A 143 0.61 6.49 -22.49
CA SER A 143 -0.59 5.70 -22.69
C SER A 143 -0.25 4.25 -23.07
N PRO A 144 -0.83 3.23 -22.39
CA PRO A 144 -0.71 1.82 -22.79
C PRO A 144 -1.31 1.51 -24.17
N PHE A 145 -2.02 2.47 -24.77
CA PHE A 145 -2.65 2.36 -26.08
C PHE A 145 -1.90 3.13 -27.16
N ASP A 146 -0.78 3.76 -26.83
CA ASP A 146 0.04 4.48 -27.80
C ASP A 146 0.87 3.48 -28.64
N PRO A 147 0.60 3.37 -29.96
CA PRO A 147 1.27 2.39 -30.81
C PRO A 147 2.77 2.67 -30.99
N ARG A 148 3.27 3.83 -30.57
CA ARG A 148 4.71 4.12 -30.55
C ARG A 148 5.45 3.29 -29.50
N PHE A 149 4.77 2.91 -28.42
CA PHE A 149 5.34 2.17 -27.29
C PHE A 149 4.83 0.74 -27.20
N VAL A 150 3.58 0.49 -27.62
CA VAL A 150 2.91 -0.81 -27.52
C VAL A 150 2.51 -1.30 -28.91
N ALA A 151 3.14 -2.36 -29.39
CA ALA A 151 2.93 -2.90 -30.74
C ALA A 151 1.53 -3.51 -30.92
N ARG A 152 0.93 -4.02 -29.85
CA ARG A 152 -0.40 -4.66 -29.84
C ARG A 152 -1.22 -4.12 -28.67
N PRO A 153 -1.77 -2.90 -28.78
CA PRO A 153 -2.57 -2.33 -27.71
C PRO A 153 -3.89 -3.12 -27.57
N ASP A 154 -4.22 -3.50 -26.34
CA ASP A 154 -5.47 -4.18 -26.00
C ASP A 154 -6.51 -3.14 -25.59
N ASP A 155 -7.32 -2.71 -26.56
CA ASP A 155 -8.40 -1.74 -26.34
C ASP A 155 -9.41 -2.17 -25.26
N GLY A 156 -9.51 -3.47 -24.97
CA GLY A 156 -10.32 -3.99 -23.87
C GLY A 156 -9.84 -3.53 -22.49
N ARG A 157 -8.60 -3.04 -22.37
CA ARG A 157 -8.02 -2.51 -21.13
C ARG A 157 -8.18 -0.99 -20.98
N LYS A 158 -8.86 -0.30 -21.90
CA LYS A 158 -9.15 1.15 -21.76
C LYS A 158 -9.93 1.47 -20.49
N PHE A 159 -10.76 0.53 -20.07
CA PHE A 159 -11.47 0.58 -18.81
C PHE A 159 -11.09 -0.61 -17.96
N ALA A 160 -11.03 -0.39 -16.66
CA ALA A 160 -10.80 -1.42 -15.67
C ALA A 160 -11.92 -1.34 -14.63
N ILE A 161 -12.38 -2.51 -14.19
CA ILE A 161 -13.30 -2.63 -13.07
C ILE A 161 -12.47 -2.68 -11.81
N VAL A 162 -12.64 -1.68 -10.96
CA VAL A 162 -12.03 -1.59 -9.65
C VAL A 162 -13.07 -1.99 -8.63
N ARG A 163 -12.98 -3.22 -8.14
CA ARG A 163 -13.83 -3.69 -7.05
C ARG A 163 -13.39 -3.06 -5.74
N ARG A 164 -14.33 -2.46 -5.01
CA ARG A 164 -14.12 -1.85 -3.69
C ARG A 164 -15.16 -2.33 -2.71
N GLU A 165 -14.71 -2.59 -1.50
CA GLU A 165 -15.55 -2.96 -0.37
C GLU A 165 -15.71 -1.77 0.58
N TYR A 166 -16.90 -1.62 1.14
CA TYR A 166 -17.21 -0.59 2.13
C TYR A 166 -18.27 -1.07 3.12
N ALA A 167 -18.26 -0.46 4.30
CA ALA A 167 -19.23 -0.70 5.35
C ALA A 167 -20.55 0.03 5.04
N THR A 168 -21.66 -0.70 5.11
CA THR A 168 -23.01 -0.12 5.05
C THR A 168 -23.76 -0.35 6.35
N PHE A 169 -24.47 0.68 6.81
CA PHE A 169 -25.33 0.61 8.00
C PHE A 169 -26.78 0.25 7.65
N ASP A 170 -27.11 0.25 6.35
CA ASP A 170 -28.39 -0.19 5.80
C ASP A 170 -28.39 -1.72 5.69
N LEU A 171 -28.81 -2.35 6.77
CA LEU A 171 -28.91 -3.79 6.88
C LEU A 171 -30.10 -4.30 6.06
N LEU A 172 -29.92 -5.44 5.41
CA LEU A 172 -30.98 -6.09 4.66
C LEU A 172 -31.98 -6.78 5.61
N PRO A 173 -33.22 -7.05 5.14
CA PRO A 173 -34.26 -7.65 5.96
C PRO A 173 -33.89 -8.99 6.61
N ASP A 174 -32.99 -9.75 6.00
CA ASP A 174 -32.47 -11.02 6.52
C ASP A 174 -31.30 -10.84 7.52
N GLU A 175 -30.57 -9.73 7.46
CA GLU A 175 -29.51 -9.35 8.41
C GLU A 175 -30.12 -8.79 9.72
N GLN A 176 -31.25 -8.11 9.61
CA GLN A 176 -31.90 -7.38 10.70
C GLN A 176 -32.20 -8.21 11.96
N PRO A 177 -32.79 -9.43 11.89
CA PRO A 177 -33.09 -10.20 13.10
C PRO A 177 -31.83 -10.63 13.87
N CYS A 178 -30.74 -10.94 13.14
CA CYS A 178 -29.46 -11.27 13.75
C CYS A 178 -28.84 -10.03 14.40
N ALA A 179 -28.86 -8.90 13.70
CA ALA A 179 -28.39 -7.62 14.20
C ALA A 179 -29.10 -7.22 15.49
N GLU A 180 -30.43 -7.29 15.54
CA GLU A 180 -31.25 -6.91 16.69
C GLU A 180 -30.99 -7.78 17.91
N TRP A 181 -30.92 -9.11 17.73
CA TRP A 181 -30.65 -10.03 18.84
C TRP A 181 -29.27 -9.77 19.46
N ILE A 182 -28.23 -9.63 18.63
CA ILE A 182 -26.87 -9.39 19.12
C ILE A 182 -26.75 -7.98 19.72
N SER A 183 -27.37 -6.99 19.11
CA SER A 183 -27.41 -5.61 19.62
C SER A 183 -28.02 -5.56 21.02
N GLY A 184 -29.15 -6.24 21.25
CA GLY A 184 -29.76 -6.32 22.58
C GLY A 184 -28.83 -6.96 23.62
N ASP A 185 -28.08 -8.01 23.26
CA ASP A 185 -27.14 -8.65 24.18
C ASP A 185 -25.89 -7.78 24.45
N ILE A 186 -25.42 -7.01 23.45
CA ILE A 186 -24.37 -6.01 23.60
C ILE A 186 -24.82 -4.91 24.57
N GLU A 187 -26.00 -4.33 24.34
CA GLU A 187 -26.56 -3.26 25.17
C GLU A 187 -26.78 -3.72 26.61
N ALA A 188 -27.31 -4.92 26.83
CA ALA A 188 -27.46 -5.51 28.16
C ALA A 188 -26.13 -5.76 28.87
N THR A 189 -25.07 -6.12 28.13
CA THR A 189 -23.75 -6.45 28.70
C THR A 189 -22.92 -5.22 29.05
N PHE A 190 -22.93 -4.23 28.16
CA PHE A 190 -22.03 -3.08 28.23
C PHE A 190 -22.74 -1.77 28.59
N GLY A 191 -24.07 -1.72 28.54
CA GLY A 191 -24.84 -0.50 28.75
C GLY A 191 -24.53 0.58 27.72
N CYS A 192 -24.10 0.19 26.51
CA CYS A 192 -23.80 1.10 25.41
C CYS A 192 -25.04 1.38 24.53
N GLU A 193 -24.93 2.33 23.60
CA GLU A 193 -25.95 2.61 22.57
C GLU A 193 -25.35 2.52 21.16
N ARG A 194 -26.16 2.34 20.12
CA ARG A 194 -25.66 2.31 18.74
C ARG A 194 -25.20 3.70 18.31
N MET A 195 -23.97 3.82 17.80
CA MET A 195 -23.48 5.09 17.26
C MET A 195 -24.06 5.35 15.86
N PRO A 196 -24.70 6.51 15.62
CA PRO A 196 -25.21 6.87 14.30
C PRO A 196 -24.08 7.07 13.27
N PRO A 197 -24.29 6.70 11.99
CA PRO A 197 -23.32 6.91 10.91
C PRO A 197 -22.89 8.36 10.73
N GLU A 198 -23.81 9.31 10.92
CA GLU A 198 -23.56 10.74 10.75
C GLU A 198 -22.55 11.28 11.76
N ILE A 199 -22.44 10.62 12.91
CA ILE A 199 -21.48 10.95 13.96
C ILE A 199 -20.17 10.22 13.72
N GLY A 200 -20.22 8.90 13.50
CA GLY A 200 -19.00 8.12 13.35
C GLY A 200 -18.19 8.45 12.09
N THR A 201 -18.81 9.03 11.07
CA THR A 201 -18.15 9.47 9.84
C THR A 201 -17.53 10.86 9.92
N VAL A 202 -17.69 11.60 11.03
CA VAL A 202 -17.03 12.90 11.24
C VAL A 202 -15.51 12.72 11.20
N LEU A 203 -14.84 13.61 10.47
CA LEU A 203 -13.38 13.61 10.31
C LEU A 203 -12.66 14.06 11.59
N VAL A 204 -11.52 13.44 11.86
CA VAL A 204 -10.56 13.82 12.90
C VAL A 204 -9.22 14.09 12.19
N PRO A 205 -9.02 15.28 11.63
CA PRO A 205 -7.99 15.51 10.61
C PRO A 205 -6.56 15.49 11.15
N ASP A 206 -6.39 15.66 12.46
CA ASP A 206 -5.10 15.86 13.12
C ASP A 206 -4.58 14.62 13.85
N VAL A 207 -5.13 13.43 13.59
CA VAL A 207 -4.67 12.15 14.17
C VAL A 207 -4.44 11.09 13.10
N MET A 208 -3.66 10.07 13.45
CA MET A 208 -3.32 8.94 12.57
C MET A 208 -3.64 7.60 13.24
N PRO A 209 -4.88 7.10 13.14
CA PRO A 209 -5.23 5.76 13.57
C PRO A 209 -4.74 4.73 12.54
N GLY A 210 -3.68 4.00 12.91
CA GLY A 210 -3.17 2.86 12.15
C GLY A 210 -2.79 3.20 10.71
N LEU A 211 -3.55 2.70 9.72
CA LEU A 211 -3.26 2.84 8.28
C LEU A 211 -3.86 4.12 7.64
N ARG A 212 -4.55 4.98 8.40
CA ARG A 212 -5.15 6.21 7.87
C ARG A 212 -4.14 7.35 7.84
N LEU A 213 -4.14 8.10 6.73
CA LEU A 213 -3.40 9.35 6.62
C LEU A 213 -4.09 10.47 7.42
N PRO A 214 -3.36 11.51 7.86
CA PRO A 214 -3.98 12.71 8.40
C PRO A 214 -4.98 13.31 7.42
N GLY A 215 -6.06 13.88 7.95
CA GLY A 215 -7.16 14.41 7.15
C GLY A 215 -8.17 13.37 6.66
N GLU A 216 -7.85 12.07 6.71
CA GLU A 216 -8.74 10.99 6.28
C GLU A 216 -9.43 10.25 7.44
N ALA A 217 -8.82 10.31 8.64
CA ALA A 217 -9.29 9.62 9.82
C ALA A 217 -10.69 10.10 10.26
N ARG A 218 -11.51 9.17 10.73
CA ARG A 218 -12.87 9.42 11.22
C ARG A 218 -13.01 8.95 12.67
N LEU A 219 -14.09 9.38 13.33
CA LEU A 219 -14.43 8.88 14.66
C LEU A 219 -14.56 7.34 14.69
N TYR A 220 -15.05 6.70 13.63
CA TYR A 220 -15.06 5.25 13.55
C TYR A 220 -13.67 4.62 13.54
N ASP A 221 -12.70 5.21 12.83
CA ASP A 221 -11.32 4.72 12.80
C ASP A 221 -10.66 4.80 14.20
N CYS A 222 -10.97 5.85 14.95
CA CYS A 222 -10.37 6.12 16.26
C CYS A 222 -11.07 5.38 17.41
N LEU A 223 -12.40 5.26 17.38
CA LEU A 223 -13.19 4.70 18.48
C LEU A 223 -13.49 3.22 18.30
N PHE A 224 -13.33 2.69 17.08
CA PHE A 224 -13.58 1.29 16.75
C PHE A 224 -12.40 0.66 16.01
N THR A 225 -12.30 0.83 14.69
CA THR A 225 -11.28 0.17 13.87
C THR A 225 -11.04 0.96 12.59
N ASP A 226 -9.80 0.97 12.11
CA ASP A 226 -9.39 1.58 10.86
C ASP A 226 -9.41 0.60 9.66
N GLN A 227 -9.78 -0.66 9.92
CA GLN A 227 -9.72 -1.75 8.94
C GLN A 227 -10.85 -1.67 7.89
N HIS A 228 -11.94 -0.96 8.18
CA HIS A 228 -13.07 -0.83 7.26
C HIS A 228 -13.11 0.54 6.60
N ARG A 229 -13.66 0.56 5.38
CA ARG A 229 -13.98 1.81 4.69
C ARG A 229 -15.40 2.23 5.04
N TRP A 230 -15.53 3.33 5.77
CA TRP A 230 -16.80 3.77 6.38
C TRP A 230 -17.74 4.55 5.46
N VAL A 231 -17.24 4.98 4.29
CA VAL A 231 -18.01 5.74 3.32
C VAL A 231 -17.91 5.04 1.97
N GLU A 232 -19.02 5.01 1.25
CA GLU A 232 -19.06 4.46 -0.11
C GLU A 232 -18.00 5.17 -0.97
N PRO A 233 -17.11 4.42 -1.65
CA PRO A 233 -16.06 5.03 -2.43
C PRO A 233 -16.64 5.82 -3.60
N SER A 234 -16.27 7.09 -3.69
CA SER A 234 -16.60 7.89 -4.86
C SER A 234 -15.76 7.44 -6.06
N PRO A 235 -16.37 7.29 -7.25
CA PRO A 235 -15.62 7.14 -8.48
C PRO A 235 -14.68 8.32 -8.76
N SER A 236 -14.75 9.49 -8.11
CA SER A 236 -13.72 10.53 -8.28
C SER A 236 -12.43 10.19 -7.54
N ASP A 237 -12.55 9.62 -6.35
CA ASP A 237 -11.46 9.50 -5.37
C ASP A 237 -10.62 8.25 -5.61
N GLU A 238 -11.19 7.27 -6.31
CA GLU A 238 -10.46 6.05 -6.66
C GLU A 238 -9.35 6.31 -7.67
N PRO A 239 -8.09 5.92 -7.38
CA PRO A 239 -7.03 6.02 -8.35
C PRO A 239 -7.35 5.17 -9.58
N ALA A 240 -7.20 5.77 -10.77
CA ALA A 240 -7.24 4.99 -12.00
C ALA A 240 -6.14 3.91 -11.94
N PRO A 241 -6.44 2.66 -12.32
CA PRO A 241 -5.43 1.60 -12.28
C PRO A 241 -4.41 1.80 -13.41
N GLY A 242 -3.16 1.44 -13.14
CA GLY A 242 -2.14 1.29 -14.17
C GLY A 242 -2.34 0.00 -14.96
N VAL A 243 -1.77 -0.06 -16.16
CA VAL A 243 -1.81 -1.28 -17.00
C VAL A 243 -0.48 -1.99 -16.92
N GLN A 244 -0.47 -3.29 -16.60
CA GLN A 244 0.72 -4.10 -16.76
C GLN A 244 0.77 -4.66 -18.19
N ILE A 245 1.84 -4.37 -18.91
CA ILE A 245 2.08 -4.83 -20.28
C ILE A 245 3.18 -5.88 -20.27
N GLU A 246 2.97 -6.97 -21.02
CA GLU A 246 4.01 -7.96 -21.27
C GLU A 246 5.05 -7.40 -22.24
N ALA A 247 6.33 -7.66 -21.97
CA ALA A 247 7.42 -7.19 -22.82
C ALA A 247 7.28 -7.58 -24.31
N SER A 248 6.65 -8.73 -24.57
CA SER A 248 6.32 -9.24 -25.92
C SER A 248 5.38 -8.33 -26.73
N ASN A 249 4.62 -7.46 -26.06
CA ASN A 249 3.68 -6.53 -26.68
C ASN A 249 4.26 -5.12 -26.87
N LEU A 250 5.50 -4.87 -26.45
CA LEU A 250 6.17 -3.59 -26.66
C LEU A 250 6.68 -3.43 -28.09
N THR A 251 6.88 -2.19 -28.53
CA THR A 251 7.59 -1.91 -29.78
C THR A 251 9.07 -2.25 -29.66
N GLN A 252 9.72 -2.58 -30.79
CA GLN A 252 11.16 -2.84 -30.83
C GLN A 252 11.96 -1.62 -30.34
N SER A 253 11.47 -0.42 -30.66
CA SER A 253 11.99 0.87 -30.19
C SER A 253 12.06 0.94 -28.67
N LEU A 254 10.94 0.67 -27.97
CA LEU A 254 10.91 0.70 -26.52
C LEU A 254 11.72 -0.46 -25.91
N ILE A 255 11.71 -1.65 -26.50
CA ILE A 255 12.57 -2.76 -26.05
C ILE A 255 14.05 -2.34 -26.08
N ALA A 256 14.49 -1.67 -27.14
CA ALA A 256 15.86 -1.17 -27.27
C ALA A 256 16.21 -0.16 -26.17
N VAL A 257 15.32 0.81 -25.90
CA VAL A 257 15.45 1.77 -24.80
C VAL A 257 15.56 1.06 -23.45
N LEU A 258 14.62 0.16 -23.12
CA LEU A 258 14.60 -0.55 -21.85
C LEU A 258 15.81 -1.46 -21.66
N THR A 259 16.37 -1.99 -22.74
CA THR A 259 17.58 -2.83 -22.71
C THR A 259 18.80 -2.01 -22.31
N VAL A 260 18.98 -0.83 -22.91
CA VAL A 260 20.08 0.08 -22.54
C VAL A 260 19.92 0.60 -21.11
N LEU A 261 18.69 0.99 -20.72
CA LEU A 261 18.42 1.40 -19.34
C LEU A 261 18.70 0.28 -18.35
N ALA A 262 18.25 -0.95 -18.61
CA ALA A 262 18.52 -2.09 -17.74
C ALA A 262 20.04 -2.31 -17.55
N ALA A 263 20.84 -2.19 -18.62
CA ALA A 263 22.29 -2.28 -18.53
C ALA A 263 22.90 -1.16 -17.68
N LEU A 264 22.46 0.08 -17.89
CA LEU A 264 22.89 1.24 -17.09
C LEU A 264 22.56 1.06 -15.61
N TYR A 265 21.33 0.66 -15.29
CA TYR A 265 20.89 0.42 -13.92
C TYR A 265 21.57 -0.79 -13.27
N CYS A 266 21.97 -1.81 -14.04
CA CYS A 266 22.84 -2.88 -13.53
C CYS A 266 24.22 -2.39 -13.08
N ILE A 267 24.71 -1.27 -13.61
CA ILE A 267 25.97 -0.64 -13.19
C ILE A 267 25.74 0.30 -12.00
N VAL A 268 24.72 1.17 -12.07
CA VAL A 268 24.47 2.21 -11.05
C VAL A 268 24.06 1.60 -9.71
N TRP A 269 23.10 0.67 -9.71
CA TRP A 269 22.47 0.19 -8.47
C TRP A 269 23.45 -0.43 -7.47
N PRO A 270 24.38 -1.31 -7.90
CA PRO A 270 25.37 -1.90 -7.01
C PRO A 270 26.31 -0.87 -6.37
N LEU A 271 26.45 0.32 -6.97
CA LEU A 271 27.33 1.39 -6.48
C LEU A 271 26.65 2.30 -5.44
N MET A 272 25.33 2.22 -5.27
CA MET A 272 24.56 3.05 -4.34
C MET A 272 24.38 2.35 -2.98
N PRO A 273 24.92 2.89 -1.88
CA PRO A 273 24.79 2.30 -0.54
C PRO A 273 23.34 2.17 -0.06
N GLU A 274 22.50 3.16 -0.38
CA GLU A 274 21.09 3.25 0.04
C GLU A 274 20.24 2.09 -0.51
N MET A 275 20.73 1.45 -1.57
CA MET A 275 20.03 0.37 -2.26
C MET A 275 20.49 -1.02 -1.83
N GLN A 276 21.49 -1.12 -0.94
CA GLN A 276 22.01 -2.40 -0.42
C GLN A 276 21.37 -2.82 0.91
N SER A 277 20.59 -1.96 1.56
CA SER A 277 19.99 -2.23 2.88
C SER A 277 18.78 -3.18 2.87
N GLY A 278 18.44 -3.77 1.72
CA GLY A 278 17.37 -4.77 1.58
C GLY A 278 15.98 -4.15 1.42
N SER A 279 15.22 -4.70 0.48
CA SER A 279 13.84 -4.35 0.09
C SER A 279 13.60 -3.27 -0.98
N CYS A 280 14.63 -2.81 -1.71
CA CYS A 280 14.34 -2.00 -2.90
C CYS A 280 13.91 -2.89 -4.07
N TYR A 281 12.62 -2.88 -4.41
CA TYR A 281 12.15 -3.39 -5.71
C TYR A 281 12.87 -2.58 -6.80
N ARG A 282 13.47 -3.24 -7.80
CA ARG A 282 14.13 -2.57 -8.93
C ARG A 282 13.12 -1.87 -9.84
N VAL A 283 12.53 -0.79 -9.34
CA VAL A 283 11.54 0.02 -10.03
C VAL A 283 12.25 1.18 -10.70
N VAL A 284 12.04 1.35 -12.00
CA VAL A 284 12.66 2.41 -12.79
C VAL A 284 11.55 3.18 -13.50
N GLU A 285 11.50 4.49 -13.32
CA GLU A 285 10.63 5.36 -14.10
C GLU A 285 11.37 5.86 -15.35
N THR A 286 10.71 5.80 -16.51
CA THR A 286 11.25 6.30 -17.78
C THR A 286 10.11 6.71 -18.70
N ASP A 287 10.24 7.81 -19.43
CA ASP A 287 9.23 8.24 -20.40
C ASP A 287 9.27 7.48 -21.73
N GLY A 288 10.13 6.45 -21.81
CA GLY A 288 10.30 5.57 -22.96
C GLY A 288 11.23 6.13 -24.03
N VAL A 289 11.93 7.22 -23.75
CA VAL A 289 12.88 7.87 -24.66
C VAL A 289 14.25 7.94 -23.99
N LEU A 290 15.30 7.59 -24.72
CA LEU A 290 16.67 7.86 -24.28
C LEU A 290 17.09 9.23 -24.75
N ARG A 291 17.77 9.98 -23.89
CA ARG A 291 18.40 11.25 -24.24
C ARG A 291 19.90 11.17 -23.94
N LYS A 292 20.70 11.73 -24.83
CA LYS A 292 22.17 11.67 -24.73
C LYS A 292 22.70 12.42 -23.52
N ASP A 293 22.14 13.57 -23.21
CA ASP A 293 22.45 14.36 -22.01
C ASP A 293 22.14 13.58 -20.73
N GLU A 294 20.98 12.95 -20.62
CA GLU A 294 20.61 12.12 -19.46
C GLU A 294 21.58 10.93 -19.28
N LEU A 295 21.99 10.28 -20.37
CA LEU A 295 22.99 9.21 -20.32
C LEU A 295 24.37 9.73 -19.90
N ILE A 296 24.80 10.88 -20.42
CA ILE A 296 26.06 11.52 -20.04
C ILE A 296 26.06 11.84 -18.55
N ASP A 297 24.97 12.41 -18.04
CA ASP A 297 24.82 12.73 -16.61
C ASP A 297 24.84 11.47 -15.74
N ALA A 298 24.16 10.41 -16.17
CA ALA A 298 24.19 9.13 -15.47
C ALA A 298 25.60 8.51 -15.46
N LEU A 299 26.31 8.53 -16.59
CA LEU A 299 27.70 8.05 -16.69
C LEU A 299 28.65 8.88 -15.82
N ALA A 300 28.48 10.21 -15.76
CA ALA A 300 29.24 11.07 -14.87
C ALA A 300 29.01 10.69 -13.39
N LYS A 301 27.77 10.40 -12.99
CA LYS A 301 27.46 9.90 -11.63
C LYS A 301 28.13 8.55 -11.35
N ILE A 302 28.10 7.62 -12.29
CA ILE A 302 28.77 6.31 -12.15
C ILE A 302 30.27 6.50 -11.89
N ARG A 303 30.94 7.39 -12.63
CA ARG A 303 32.38 7.69 -12.40
C ARG A 303 32.67 8.17 -10.99
N VAL A 304 31.85 9.09 -10.48
CA VAL A 304 31.99 9.59 -9.10
C VAL A 304 31.82 8.45 -8.10
N LEU A 305 30.84 7.58 -8.32
CA LEU A 305 30.59 6.43 -7.44
C LEU A 305 31.66 5.32 -7.54
N LEU A 306 32.49 5.30 -8.59
CA LEU A 306 33.58 4.34 -8.77
C LEU A 306 34.92 4.82 -8.18
N ASP A 307 35.02 6.06 -7.68
CA ASP A 307 36.30 6.64 -7.22
C ASP A 307 36.25 7.31 -5.82
N PRO A 308 36.56 6.57 -4.73
CA PRO A 308 36.58 5.11 -4.65
C PRO A 308 35.16 4.53 -4.46
N PRO A 309 34.91 3.26 -4.86
CA PRO A 309 33.62 2.65 -4.63
C PRO A 309 33.40 2.39 -3.14
N MET A 310 32.23 2.80 -2.66
CA MET A 310 31.87 2.70 -1.24
C MET A 310 31.20 1.39 -0.88
N THR A 311 30.75 0.61 -1.88
CA THR A 311 29.99 -0.62 -1.66
C THR A 311 30.84 -1.87 -1.89
N PRO A 312 30.59 -2.99 -1.18
CA PRO A 312 31.31 -4.26 -1.40
C PRO A 312 31.26 -4.74 -2.86
N TRP A 313 30.10 -4.59 -3.51
CA TRP A 313 29.92 -4.90 -4.93
C TRP A 313 30.71 -3.96 -5.85
N GLY A 314 30.70 -2.66 -5.57
CA GLY A 314 31.47 -1.69 -6.33
C GLY A 314 32.98 -1.94 -6.22
N ILE A 315 33.46 -2.39 -5.06
CA ILE A 315 34.87 -2.77 -4.85
C ILE A 315 35.20 -4.04 -5.64
N ALA A 316 34.36 -5.08 -5.56
CA ALA A 316 34.61 -6.36 -6.20
C ALA A 316 34.57 -6.31 -7.73
N ALA A 317 33.64 -5.53 -8.30
CA ALA A 317 33.41 -5.43 -9.74
C ALA A 317 33.93 -4.10 -10.35
N LYS A 318 34.84 -3.40 -9.66
CA LYS A 318 35.31 -2.05 -10.07
C LYS A 318 35.81 -2.04 -11.52
N ARG A 319 36.67 -3.00 -11.88
CA ARG A 319 37.31 -3.04 -13.20
C ARG A 319 36.31 -3.32 -14.31
N GLU A 320 35.36 -4.21 -14.04
CA GLU A 320 34.27 -4.56 -14.95
C GLU A 320 33.35 -3.36 -15.18
N PHE A 321 32.97 -2.64 -14.12
CA PHE A 321 32.17 -1.42 -14.23
C PHE A 321 32.92 -0.29 -14.94
N GLU A 322 34.21 -0.08 -14.66
CA GLU A 322 35.03 0.91 -15.38
C GLU A 322 35.18 0.58 -16.87
N ALA A 323 35.30 -0.70 -17.23
CA ALA A 323 35.33 -1.14 -18.63
C ALA A 323 33.99 -0.89 -19.31
N ALA A 324 32.89 -1.37 -18.70
CA ALA A 324 31.53 -1.20 -19.21
C ALA A 324 31.14 0.28 -19.36
N THR A 325 31.49 1.12 -18.38
CA THR A 325 31.24 2.57 -18.41
C THR A 325 31.97 3.22 -19.59
N ARG A 326 33.25 2.88 -19.82
CA ARG A 326 34.03 3.43 -20.96
C ARG A 326 33.50 2.99 -22.32
N GLU A 327 33.06 1.74 -22.44
CA GLU A 327 32.45 1.24 -23.68
C GLU A 327 31.13 1.95 -23.97
N LEU A 328 30.26 2.11 -22.96
CA LEU A 328 29.01 2.84 -23.10
C LEU A 328 29.24 4.33 -23.44
N GLU A 329 30.24 4.98 -22.84
CA GLU A 329 30.63 6.35 -23.18
C GLU A 329 31.05 6.50 -24.64
N ALA A 330 31.85 5.56 -25.17
CA ALA A 330 32.25 5.58 -26.57
C ALA A 330 31.03 5.47 -27.50
N LEU A 331 30.08 4.60 -27.15
CA LEU A 331 28.82 4.43 -27.88
C LEU A 331 27.97 5.70 -27.82
N VAL A 332 27.80 6.30 -26.65
CA VAL A 332 27.05 7.56 -26.45
C VAL A 332 27.73 8.72 -27.18
N ALA A 333 29.06 8.79 -27.20
CA ALA A 333 29.80 9.83 -27.91
C ALA A 333 29.53 9.79 -29.42
N SER A 334 29.43 8.58 -30.00
CA SER A 334 29.15 8.34 -31.42
C SER A 334 27.68 8.54 -31.83
N TRP A 335 26.78 8.65 -30.86
CA TRP A 335 25.35 8.83 -31.08
C TRP A 335 25.01 10.32 -31.29
N ASP A 336 24.13 10.63 -32.24
CA ASP A 336 23.65 12.00 -32.51
C ASP A 336 22.82 12.58 -31.35
N GLY A 337 22.19 11.70 -30.57
CA GLY A 337 21.62 12.01 -29.26
C GLY A 337 20.13 12.27 -29.23
N GLU A 338 19.43 12.03 -30.34
CA GLU A 338 17.97 12.13 -30.41
C GLU A 338 17.36 10.82 -30.95
N GLY A 339 16.37 10.28 -30.24
CA GLY A 339 15.55 9.16 -30.72
C GLY A 339 15.99 7.78 -30.22
N GLU A 340 15.94 6.79 -31.11
CA GLU A 340 16.20 5.38 -30.76
C GLU A 340 17.69 5.15 -30.49
N PRO A 341 18.05 4.33 -29.48
CA PRO A 341 19.45 4.01 -29.25
C PRO A 341 20.05 3.28 -30.47
N PRO A 342 21.29 3.59 -30.86
CA PRO A 342 21.95 2.91 -31.96
C PRO A 342 22.00 1.40 -31.75
N ALA A 343 21.86 0.62 -32.83
CA ALA A 343 21.90 -0.85 -32.75
C ALA A 343 23.16 -1.39 -32.06
N ALA A 344 24.31 -0.70 -32.21
CA ALA A 344 25.54 -1.04 -31.51
C ALA A 344 25.42 -0.91 -29.98
N MET A 345 24.70 0.11 -29.50
CA MET A 345 24.45 0.32 -28.08
C MET A 345 23.51 -0.74 -27.51
N VAL A 346 22.47 -1.12 -28.26
CA VAL A 346 21.53 -2.18 -27.88
C VAL A 346 22.21 -3.55 -27.85
N ALA A 347 23.06 -3.84 -28.86
CA ALA A 347 23.84 -5.07 -28.92
C ALA A 347 24.81 -5.16 -27.74
N TRP A 348 25.54 -4.08 -27.45
CA TRP A 348 26.40 -3.98 -26.27
C TRP A 348 25.62 -4.23 -24.98
N ALA A 349 24.49 -3.55 -24.78
CA ALA A 349 23.69 -3.68 -23.56
C ALA A 349 23.16 -5.12 -23.38
N SER A 350 22.72 -5.75 -24.47
CA SER A 350 22.26 -7.14 -24.47
C SER A 350 23.39 -8.11 -24.10
N SER A 351 24.58 -7.93 -24.66
CA SER A 351 25.77 -8.73 -24.33
C SER A 351 26.21 -8.53 -22.88
N PHE A 352 26.24 -7.29 -22.41
CA PHE A 352 26.56 -6.95 -21.02
C PHE A 352 25.60 -7.65 -20.06
N LEU A 353 24.29 -7.50 -20.26
CA LEU A 353 23.26 -8.13 -19.43
C LEU A 353 23.29 -9.66 -19.46
N ALA A 354 23.63 -10.27 -20.59
CA ALA A 354 23.77 -11.73 -20.69
C ALA A 354 25.01 -12.24 -19.95
N SER A 355 26.08 -11.45 -19.90
CA SER A 355 27.30 -11.76 -19.14
C SER A 355 27.19 -11.43 -17.66
N TRP A 356 26.21 -10.60 -17.27
CA TRP A 356 26.02 -10.17 -15.90
C TRP A 356 25.33 -11.26 -15.07
N PRO A 357 25.92 -11.73 -13.97
CA PRO A 357 25.28 -12.71 -13.11
C PRO A 357 24.09 -12.07 -12.40
N VAL A 358 22.89 -12.28 -12.93
CA VAL A 358 21.64 -12.03 -12.21
C VAL A 358 21.58 -13.04 -11.07
N ASN A 359 22.01 -12.65 -9.87
CA ASN A 359 21.94 -13.38 -8.58
C ASN A 359 23.18 -14.18 -8.12
N SER A 360 24.41 -13.67 -8.24
CA SER A 360 25.52 -14.23 -7.47
C SER A 360 26.05 -13.19 -6.49
N GLU A 361 25.63 -13.25 -5.22
CA GLU A 361 26.39 -12.60 -4.16
C GLU A 361 27.87 -12.97 -4.32
N PRO A 362 28.80 -12.00 -4.23
CA PRO A 362 30.21 -12.31 -4.33
C PRO A 362 30.57 -13.26 -3.19
N VAL A 363 30.85 -14.52 -3.52
CA VAL A 363 31.47 -15.44 -2.58
C VAL A 363 32.82 -14.86 -2.24
N ALA A 364 33.00 -14.49 -0.97
CA ALA A 364 34.28 -14.06 -0.44
C ALA A 364 35.33 -15.12 -0.81
N SER A 365 36.26 -14.75 -1.70
CA SER A 365 37.42 -15.57 -1.99
C SER A 365 38.28 -15.57 -0.72
N SER A 366 38.48 -16.76 -0.16
CA SER A 366 39.26 -17.01 1.05
C SER A 366 40.75 -16.75 0.87
#